data_AF-A0A9D4R4S3-F1
#
_entry.id   AF-A0A9D4R4S3-F1
#
_cell.length_a   1.000
_cell.length_b   1.000
_cell.length_c   1.000
_cell.angle_alpha   90.00
_cell.angle_beta   90.00
_cell.angle_gamma   90.00
#
_symmetry.space_group_name_H-M   'P 1'
#
loop_
_entity.id
_entity.type
_entity.pdbx_description
1 polymer ?
#
loop_
_entity_poly.entity_id
_entity_poly.type
_entity_poly.pdbx_seq_one_letter_code
_entity_poly.pdbx_strand_id
1 'polypeptide(L)'
;MGYVLVFLAVLSWKAIGVSTDTCASQMSCKSCTKKNTYIPFLDVKCRWCPLDRKCHTFGSEEISFIGEDNNPCLTDMNVKESSLCDSNIKNQIYNESKALMFAKLSAVAYAEPEYLSKCINHILPNDNFEIVEAIGRKCERWFDYKECFAYTAISNKTKTILVGYRGTAGGFKQLADEGEVEQIMLSNWSDPIATIAYRIWRGQVNTYFGFAFQRLYDPCIRQSVKKLATQYKN
;
A
#
# COMPACT_ATOMS: atom_id res chain seq x y z
N MET A 1 58.20 -37.24 -47.49
CA MET A 1 57.39 -37.62 -46.32
C MET A 1 56.90 -36.34 -45.67
N GLY A 2 55.59 -36.07 -45.76
CA GLY A 2 55.00 -34.79 -45.37
C GLY A 2 54.70 -34.73 -43.87
N TYR A 3 54.94 -33.58 -43.27
CA TYR A 3 54.50 -33.26 -41.91
C TYR A 3 53.16 -32.52 -42.01
N VAL A 4 52.12 -33.08 -41.40
CA VAL A 4 50.82 -32.42 -41.20
C VAL A 4 50.93 -31.57 -39.94
N LEU A 5 50.87 -30.25 -40.10
CA LEU A 5 50.74 -29.30 -39.00
C LEU A 5 49.26 -29.26 -38.56
N VAL A 6 48.96 -29.87 -37.43
CA VAL A 6 47.65 -29.76 -36.76
C VAL A 6 47.67 -28.49 -35.92
N PHE A 7 46.97 -27.45 -36.37
CA PHE A 7 46.68 -26.26 -35.55
C PHE A 7 45.52 -26.58 -34.59
N LEU A 8 45.84 -26.86 -33.33
CA LEU A 8 44.85 -26.85 -32.24
C LEU A 8 44.54 -25.39 -31.89
N ALA A 9 43.45 -24.87 -32.44
CA ALA A 9 42.86 -23.62 -31.97
C ALA A 9 42.25 -23.83 -30.58
N VAL A 10 42.97 -23.45 -29.54
CA VAL A 10 42.43 -23.35 -28.18
C VAL A 10 41.47 -22.16 -28.17
N LEU A 11 40.19 -22.42 -28.38
CA LEU A 11 39.13 -21.44 -28.13
C LEU A 11 39.12 -21.15 -26.62
N SER A 12 39.78 -20.06 -26.24
CA SER A 12 39.70 -19.52 -24.89
C SER A 12 38.26 -19.06 -24.65
N TRP A 13 37.51 -19.91 -23.95
CA TRP A 13 36.20 -19.56 -23.43
C TRP A 13 36.42 -18.52 -22.33
N LYS A 14 36.46 -17.24 -22.70
CA LYS A 14 36.21 -16.19 -21.71
C LYS A 14 34.77 -16.42 -21.25
N ALA A 15 34.61 -16.91 -20.04
CA ALA A 15 33.34 -16.85 -19.34
C ALA A 15 32.88 -15.40 -19.40
N ILE A 16 31.89 -15.12 -20.24
CA ILE A 16 31.13 -13.89 -20.16
C ILE A 16 30.45 -14.00 -18.80
N GLY A 17 31.04 -13.35 -17.80
CA GLY A 17 30.37 -13.11 -16.53
C GLY A 17 29.16 -12.26 -16.83
N VAL A 18 28.04 -12.90 -17.17
CA VAL A 18 26.73 -12.26 -17.20
C VAL A 18 26.46 -11.90 -15.74
N SER A 19 26.69 -10.64 -15.38
CA SER A 19 26.28 -10.14 -14.07
C SER A 19 24.76 -10.24 -14.00
N THR A 20 24.28 -11.23 -13.24
CA THR A 20 22.86 -11.59 -13.13
C THR A 20 22.07 -10.68 -12.18
N ASP A 21 22.68 -9.69 -11.52
CA ASP A 21 22.03 -8.97 -10.42
C ASP A 21 21.63 -7.54 -10.78
N THR A 22 20.51 -7.37 -11.48
CA THR A 22 20.02 -6.04 -11.81
C THR A 22 19.15 -5.42 -10.71
N CYS A 23 18.24 -6.18 -10.10
CA CYS A 23 17.34 -5.66 -9.06
C CYS A 23 17.83 -5.96 -7.63
N ALA A 24 18.29 -7.18 -7.32
CA ALA A 24 18.70 -7.59 -5.97
C ALA A 24 19.86 -6.76 -5.39
N SER A 25 20.73 -6.23 -6.25
CA SER A 25 21.83 -5.34 -5.88
C SER A 25 21.38 -3.95 -5.39
N GLN A 26 20.11 -3.59 -5.56
CA GLN A 26 19.58 -2.27 -5.20
C GLN A 26 19.15 -2.22 -3.73
N MET A 27 19.89 -1.44 -2.94
CA MET A 27 19.65 -1.32 -1.49
C MET A 27 18.65 -0.22 -1.09
N SER A 28 18.15 0.56 -2.05
CA SER A 28 17.24 1.67 -1.79
C SER A 28 16.07 1.69 -2.75
N CYS A 29 14.91 2.19 -2.29
CA CYS A 29 13.73 2.34 -3.13
C CYS A 29 14.01 3.20 -4.38
N LYS A 30 14.71 4.33 -4.22
CA LYS A 30 14.99 5.25 -5.33
C LYS A 30 15.93 4.63 -6.37
N SER A 31 16.92 3.85 -5.96
CA SER A 31 17.82 3.16 -6.89
C SER A 31 17.12 1.99 -7.56
N CYS A 32 16.29 1.25 -6.81
CA CYS A 32 15.46 0.17 -7.32
C CYS A 32 14.50 0.62 -8.44
N THR A 33 13.68 1.64 -8.17
CA THR A 33 12.64 2.13 -9.10
C THR A 33 13.20 2.81 -10.36
N LYS A 34 14.51 3.06 -10.44
CA LYS A 34 15.18 3.60 -11.62
C LYS A 34 15.82 2.52 -12.50
N LYS A 35 15.94 1.29 -12.00
CA LYS A 35 16.65 0.21 -12.66
C LYS A 35 15.67 -0.67 -13.44
N ASN A 36 16.08 -1.08 -14.62
CA ASN A 36 15.34 -2.05 -15.43
C ASN A 36 15.72 -3.47 -15.04
N THR A 37 14.75 -4.38 -15.14
CA THR A 37 14.97 -5.81 -15.02
C THR A 37 15.73 -6.35 -16.25
N TYR A 38 16.27 -7.54 -16.13
CA TYR A 38 17.06 -8.21 -17.17
C TYR A 38 16.23 -8.82 -18.30
N ILE A 39 14.90 -8.76 -18.26
CA ILE A 39 14.04 -9.37 -19.29
C ILE A 39 14.32 -8.69 -20.65
N PRO A 40 14.94 -9.40 -21.63
CA PRO A 40 15.28 -8.82 -22.91
C PRO A 40 14.01 -8.38 -23.64
N PHE A 41 14.07 -7.24 -24.32
CA PHE A 41 12.97 -6.66 -25.14
C PHE A 41 11.78 -6.04 -24.39
N LEU A 42 11.78 -6.01 -23.05
CA LEU A 42 10.73 -5.35 -22.27
C LEU A 42 11.33 -4.28 -21.33
N ASP A 43 10.91 -3.02 -21.48
CA ASP A 43 11.31 -1.89 -20.61
C ASP A 43 10.59 -1.96 -19.25
N VAL A 44 10.86 -3.01 -18.50
CA VAL A 44 10.20 -3.29 -17.23
C VAL A 44 11.14 -2.91 -16.08
N LYS A 45 10.65 -2.08 -15.16
CA LYS A 45 11.42 -1.61 -14.00
C LYS A 45 11.37 -2.61 -12.85
N CYS A 46 12.44 -2.62 -12.06
CA CYS A 46 12.45 -3.28 -10.76
C CYS A 46 11.41 -2.65 -9.83
N ARG A 47 11.02 -3.40 -8.80
CA ARG A 47 9.95 -3.06 -7.88
C ARG A 47 10.45 -3.07 -6.46
N TRP A 48 10.18 -2.02 -5.70
CA TRP A 48 10.58 -1.98 -4.29
C TRP A 48 9.44 -2.48 -3.41
N CYS A 49 9.73 -3.46 -2.56
CA CYS A 49 8.77 -3.95 -1.58
C CYS A 49 8.97 -3.28 -0.22
N PRO A 50 8.01 -2.50 0.29
CA PRO A 50 8.13 -1.89 1.61
C PRO A 50 8.12 -2.88 2.78
N LEU A 51 7.55 -4.09 2.61
CA LEU A 51 7.42 -5.08 3.69
C LEU A 51 8.77 -5.69 4.09
N ASP A 52 9.58 -6.10 3.11
CA ASP A 52 10.93 -6.64 3.36
C ASP A 52 12.05 -5.63 3.11
N ARG A 53 11.71 -4.45 2.55
CA ARG A 53 12.65 -3.38 2.21
C ARG A 53 13.72 -3.85 1.23
N LYS A 54 13.34 -4.68 0.26
CA LYS A 54 14.20 -5.17 -0.81
C LYS A 54 13.67 -4.79 -2.18
N CYS A 55 14.56 -4.86 -3.16
CA CYS A 55 14.24 -4.64 -4.57
C CYS A 55 14.06 -5.98 -5.26
N HIS A 56 12.96 -6.09 -6.00
CA HIS A 56 12.49 -7.32 -6.61
C HIS A 56 12.34 -7.17 -8.12
N THR A 57 12.53 -8.28 -8.82
CA THR A 57 12.27 -8.39 -10.25
C THR A 57 10.76 -8.45 -10.53
N PHE A 58 10.33 -8.00 -11.70
CA PHE A 58 8.95 -8.14 -12.15
C PHE A 58 8.54 -9.62 -12.24
N GLY A 59 7.37 -9.99 -11.68
CA GLY A 59 6.84 -11.34 -11.74
C GLY A 59 7.28 -12.23 -10.57
N SER A 60 8.15 -11.75 -9.68
CA SER A 60 8.49 -12.47 -8.45
C SER A 60 7.36 -12.46 -7.41
N GLU A 61 6.25 -11.78 -7.71
CA GLU A 61 5.02 -11.84 -6.93
C GLU A 61 4.29 -13.21 -7.07
N GLU A 62 4.52 -13.97 -8.15
CA GLU A 62 3.74 -15.18 -8.49
C GLU A 62 4.56 -16.45 -8.83
N ILE A 63 5.89 -16.39 -9.01
CA ILE A 63 6.67 -17.54 -9.51
C ILE A 63 7.64 -18.06 -8.44
N SER A 64 7.18 -19.01 -7.63
CA SER A 64 8.01 -19.86 -6.77
C SER A 64 8.44 -21.12 -7.53
N PHE A 65 9.41 -21.02 -8.44
CA PHE A 65 9.98 -22.23 -9.04
C PHE A 65 11.50 -22.32 -9.00
N ILE A 66 12.25 -21.22 -8.86
CA ILE A 66 13.71 -21.29 -8.65
C ILE A 66 14.17 -20.06 -7.84
N GLY A 67 14.64 -20.28 -6.59
CA GLY A 67 15.53 -19.38 -5.84
C GLY A 67 14.92 -18.13 -5.17
N GLU A 68 15.06 -18.07 -3.84
CA GLU A 68 15.28 -16.94 -2.90
C GLU A 68 14.59 -15.56 -3.03
N ASP A 69 14.01 -15.16 -4.16
CA ASP A 69 13.38 -13.85 -4.40
C ASP A 69 11.85 -13.89 -4.18
N ASN A 70 11.40 -14.40 -3.04
CA ASN A 70 9.98 -14.33 -2.69
C ASN A 70 9.62 -12.89 -2.30
N ASN A 71 9.13 -12.10 -3.24
CA ASN A 71 8.60 -10.77 -2.96
C ASN A 71 7.36 -10.89 -2.05
N PRO A 72 7.40 -10.42 -0.79
CA PRO A 72 6.25 -10.50 0.10
C PRO A 72 5.19 -9.45 -0.21
N CYS A 73 5.51 -8.46 -1.04
CA CYS A 73 4.55 -7.44 -1.45
C CYS A 73 3.68 -7.93 -2.60
N LEU A 74 2.39 -7.61 -2.51
CA LEU A 74 1.48 -7.74 -3.65
C LEU A 74 1.86 -6.77 -4.78
N THR A 75 1.43 -7.07 -6.00
CA THR A 75 1.65 -6.24 -7.20
C THR A 75 1.33 -4.75 -7.01
N ASP A 76 0.31 -4.44 -6.20
CA ASP A 76 -0.14 -3.07 -5.91
C ASP A 76 0.54 -2.43 -4.68
N MET A 77 1.20 -3.24 -3.84
CA MET A 77 2.04 -2.76 -2.72
C MET A 77 3.44 -2.36 -3.17
N ASN A 78 3.88 -2.91 -4.30
CA ASN A 78 5.19 -2.64 -4.87
C ASN A 78 5.30 -1.19 -5.34
N VAL A 79 6.34 -0.49 -4.88
CA VAL A 79 6.66 0.86 -5.31
C VAL A 79 7.40 0.79 -6.64
N LYS A 80 6.80 1.36 -7.67
CA LYS A 80 7.31 1.36 -9.06
C LYS A 80 7.89 2.71 -9.48
N GLU A 81 7.49 3.79 -8.79
CA GLU A 81 7.89 5.16 -9.11
C GLU A 81 8.80 5.73 -8.02
N SER A 82 9.90 6.35 -8.42
CA SER A 82 10.87 6.93 -7.47
C SER A 82 10.32 8.09 -6.63
N SER A 83 9.24 8.73 -7.08
CA SER A 83 8.46 9.76 -6.36
C SER A 83 7.75 9.21 -5.13
N LEU A 84 7.36 7.92 -5.16
CA LEU A 84 6.66 7.24 -4.08
C LEU A 84 7.63 6.61 -3.06
N CYS A 85 8.94 6.76 -3.28
CA CYS A 85 9.95 6.27 -2.36
C CYS A 85 10.12 7.22 -1.17
N ASP A 86 9.53 6.86 -0.03
CA ASP A 86 9.83 7.52 1.24
C ASP A 86 11.23 7.10 1.71
N SER A 87 12.16 8.06 1.71
CA SER A 87 13.54 7.86 2.15
C SER A 87 13.68 7.68 3.67
N ASN A 88 12.63 7.93 4.45
CA ASN A 88 12.72 8.05 5.91
C ASN A 88 12.10 6.89 6.70
N ILE A 89 11.47 5.90 6.08
CA ILE A 89 10.80 4.79 6.78
C ILE A 89 11.75 3.99 7.69
N LYS A 90 13.03 3.84 7.31
CA LYS A 90 14.01 3.09 8.11
C LYS A 90 14.33 3.76 9.46
N ASN A 91 14.06 5.05 9.63
CA ASN A 91 14.44 5.85 10.80
C ASN A 91 13.24 6.47 11.54
N GLN A 92 11.99 6.08 11.22
CA GLN A 92 10.83 6.58 11.96
C GLN A 92 10.71 5.82 13.29
N ILE A 93 11.41 6.31 14.30
CA ILE A 93 11.15 5.97 15.71
C ILE A 93 9.81 6.60 16.10
N TYR A 94 9.03 5.90 16.93
CA TYR A 94 7.80 6.45 17.52
C TYR A 94 8.05 7.88 18.04
N ASN A 95 7.15 8.79 17.69
CA ASN A 95 7.20 10.17 18.12
C ASN A 95 5.85 10.54 18.75
N GLU A 96 5.87 10.85 20.04
CA GLU A 96 4.67 11.13 20.83
C GLU A 96 3.89 12.33 20.28
N SER A 97 4.56 13.42 19.89
CA SER A 97 3.90 14.59 19.32
C SER A 97 3.17 14.27 18.01
N LYS A 98 3.78 13.46 17.15
CA LYS A 98 3.12 12.97 15.92
C LYS A 98 1.96 12.04 16.24
N ALA A 99 2.10 11.14 17.22
CA ALA A 99 1.04 10.24 17.65
C ALA A 99 -0.17 11.03 18.17
N LEU A 100 0.06 12.05 19.01
CA LEU A 100 -1.00 12.94 19.50
C LEU A 100 -1.65 13.73 18.36
N MET A 101 -0.87 14.23 17.40
CA MET A 101 -1.39 14.89 16.20
C MET A 101 -2.31 13.97 15.41
N PHE A 102 -1.88 12.73 15.13
CA PHE A 102 -2.72 11.75 14.43
C PHE A 102 -3.96 11.36 15.22
N ALA A 103 -3.86 11.23 16.55
CA ALA A 103 -5.03 10.96 17.39
C ALA A 103 -6.08 12.08 17.29
N LYS A 104 -5.65 13.35 17.31
CA LYS A 104 -6.54 14.50 17.11
C LYS A 104 -7.15 14.50 15.70
N LEU A 105 -6.36 14.23 14.66
CA LEU A 105 -6.84 14.13 13.28
C LEU A 105 -7.86 13.00 13.10
N SER A 106 -7.68 11.86 13.77
CA SER A 106 -8.66 10.78 13.78
C SER A 106 -9.98 11.22 14.44
N ALA A 107 -9.92 12.03 15.50
CA ALA A 107 -11.11 12.56 16.15
C ALA A 107 -11.94 13.49 15.25
N VAL A 108 -11.31 14.20 14.30
CA VAL A 108 -12.02 15.04 13.30
C VAL A 108 -13.02 14.22 12.50
N ALA A 109 -12.73 12.96 12.21
CA ALA A 109 -13.60 12.10 11.42
C ALA A 109 -14.98 11.87 12.09
N TYR A 110 -15.09 12.12 13.40
CA TYR A 110 -16.33 12.02 14.17
C TYR A 110 -17.16 13.31 14.19
N ALA A 111 -16.65 14.43 13.68
CA ALA A 111 -17.45 15.64 13.50
C ALA A 111 -18.50 15.44 12.40
N GLU A 112 -19.62 16.17 12.50
CA GLU A 112 -20.57 16.24 11.37
C GLU A 112 -19.89 16.89 10.16
N PRO A 113 -20.25 16.50 8.92
CA PRO A 113 -19.56 16.94 7.70
C PRO A 113 -19.40 18.46 7.59
N GLU A 114 -20.42 19.23 7.95
CA GLU A 114 -20.41 20.69 7.92
C GLU A 114 -19.43 21.34 8.91
N TYR A 115 -18.97 20.59 9.93
CA TYR A 115 -18.05 21.10 10.96
C TYR A 115 -16.61 20.60 10.79
N LEU A 116 -16.30 19.75 9.79
CA LEU A 116 -14.95 19.18 9.62
C LEU A 116 -13.86 20.25 9.53
N SER A 117 -14.05 21.25 8.66
CA SER A 117 -13.09 22.35 8.49
C SER A 117 -12.93 23.18 9.76
N LYS A 118 -14.00 23.39 10.52
CA LYS A 118 -13.94 24.09 11.81
C LYS A 118 -13.19 23.25 12.86
N CYS A 119 -13.45 21.94 12.89
CA CYS A 119 -12.85 21.01 13.83
C CYS A 119 -11.34 20.90 13.59
N ILE A 120 -10.90 20.62 12.35
CA ILE A 120 -9.49 20.44 12.01
C ILE A 120 -8.67 21.72 12.29
N ASN A 121 -9.23 22.89 11.99
CA ASN A 121 -8.59 24.17 12.27
C ASN A 121 -8.55 24.50 13.77
N HIS A 122 -9.48 23.99 14.57
CA HIS A 122 -9.45 24.17 16.01
C HIS A 122 -8.38 23.30 16.69
N ILE A 123 -8.22 22.04 16.24
CA ILE A 123 -7.28 21.10 16.87
C ILE A 123 -5.82 21.30 16.42
N LEU A 124 -5.61 21.78 15.19
CA LEU A 124 -4.32 21.99 14.55
C LEU A 124 -4.28 23.35 13.81
N PRO A 125 -4.46 24.48 14.52
CA PRO A 125 -4.60 25.80 13.91
C PRO A 125 -3.37 26.25 13.11
N ASN A 126 -2.20 25.68 13.43
CA ASN A 126 -0.93 26.09 12.83
C ASN A 126 -0.53 25.21 11.64
N ASP A 127 -1.21 24.10 11.37
CA ASP A 127 -0.79 23.14 10.35
C ASP A 127 -1.47 23.36 9.00
N ASN A 128 -2.42 24.30 8.91
CA ASN A 128 -3.10 24.71 7.67
C ASN A 128 -3.66 23.52 6.89
N PHE A 129 -4.41 22.65 7.56
CA PHE A 129 -5.12 21.59 6.89
C PHE A 129 -6.40 22.12 6.25
N GLU A 130 -6.59 21.77 4.98
CA GLU A 130 -7.81 22.03 4.22
C GLU A 130 -8.50 20.70 3.91
N ILE A 131 -9.78 20.58 4.28
CA ILE A 131 -10.61 19.43 3.90
C ILE A 131 -10.89 19.51 2.40
N VAL A 132 -10.50 18.47 1.68
CA VAL A 132 -10.74 18.37 0.24
C VAL A 132 -12.05 17.63 -0.02
N GLU A 133 -12.28 16.54 0.70
CA GLU A 133 -13.41 15.67 0.47
C GLU A 133 -13.84 14.99 1.77
N ALA A 134 -15.14 14.72 1.90
CA ALA A 134 -15.77 14.04 3.00
C ALA A 134 -16.78 13.04 2.43
N ILE A 135 -16.65 11.76 2.77
CA ILE A 135 -17.33 10.66 2.09
C ILE A 135 -17.99 9.76 3.13
N GLY A 136 -19.32 9.69 3.09
CA GLY A 136 -20.14 8.75 3.84
C GLY A 136 -20.66 7.63 2.95
N ARG A 137 -20.58 6.37 3.41
CA ARG A 137 -21.19 5.19 2.77
C ARG A 137 -21.73 4.22 3.80
N LYS A 138 -22.86 3.56 3.52
CA LYS A 138 -23.30 2.41 4.30
C LYS A 138 -22.30 1.26 4.12
N CYS A 139 -21.58 0.91 5.18
CA CYS A 139 -20.60 -0.17 5.16
C CYS A 139 -21.22 -1.55 5.36
N GLU A 140 -22.34 -1.62 6.08
CA GLU A 140 -23.06 -2.86 6.33
C GLU A 140 -24.34 -2.92 5.50
N ARG A 141 -24.67 -4.14 5.07
CA ARG A 141 -25.90 -4.44 4.33
C ARG A 141 -27.04 -4.88 5.26
N TRP A 142 -26.69 -5.37 6.45
CA TRP A 142 -27.57 -6.16 7.31
C TRP A 142 -28.19 -5.34 8.45
N PHE A 143 -27.57 -4.23 8.82
CA PHE A 143 -28.01 -3.35 9.90
C PHE A 143 -28.08 -1.91 9.42
N ASP A 144 -28.98 -1.12 10.01
CA ASP A 144 -29.11 0.30 9.71
C ASP A 144 -28.17 1.14 10.59
N TYR A 145 -26.88 0.83 10.53
CA TYR A 145 -25.85 1.58 11.23
C TYR A 145 -25.43 2.84 10.48
N LYS A 146 -24.87 3.79 11.24
CA LYS A 146 -24.30 5.02 10.68
C LYS A 146 -23.27 4.68 9.60
N GLU A 147 -23.26 5.51 8.57
CA GLU A 147 -22.34 5.38 7.45
C GLU A 147 -20.88 5.30 7.91
N CYS A 148 -20.10 4.39 7.33
CA CYS A 148 -18.65 4.53 7.30
C CYS A 148 -18.32 5.89 6.71
N PHE A 149 -17.36 6.56 7.31
CA PHE A 149 -17.01 7.90 6.93
C PHE A 149 -15.50 8.01 6.78
N ALA A 150 -15.05 8.71 5.75
CA ALA A 150 -13.68 9.14 5.63
C ALA A 150 -13.61 10.55 5.05
N TYR A 151 -12.57 11.28 5.42
CA TYR A 151 -12.25 12.55 4.80
C TYR A 151 -10.82 12.54 4.28
N THR A 152 -10.59 13.33 3.24
CA THR A 152 -9.25 13.68 2.76
C THR A 152 -8.97 15.13 3.06
N ALA A 153 -7.75 15.42 3.49
CA ALA A 153 -7.28 16.77 3.73
C ALA A 153 -5.87 16.95 3.20
N ILE A 154 -5.50 18.19 2.94
CA ILE A 154 -4.15 18.56 2.52
C ILE A 154 -3.58 19.60 3.46
N SER A 155 -2.28 19.55 3.67
CA SER A 155 -1.54 20.68 4.24
C SER A 155 -0.41 21.07 3.29
N ASN A 156 -0.52 22.29 2.76
CA ASN A 156 0.55 22.89 1.95
C ASN A 156 1.80 23.20 2.80
N LYS A 157 1.61 23.43 4.11
CA LYS A 157 2.69 23.72 5.05
C LYS A 157 3.52 22.48 5.36
N THR A 158 2.86 21.36 5.67
CA THR A 158 3.54 20.10 6.02
C THR A 158 3.73 19.18 4.82
N LYS A 159 3.29 19.59 3.62
CA LYS A 159 3.34 18.78 2.38
C LYS A 159 2.74 17.40 2.57
N THR A 160 1.56 17.36 3.19
CA THR A 160 0.90 16.13 3.62
C THR A 160 -0.46 15.99 2.96
N ILE A 161 -0.74 14.81 2.41
CA ILE A 161 -2.09 14.35 2.10
C ILE A 161 -2.52 13.46 3.26
N LEU A 162 -3.61 13.84 3.91
CA LEU A 162 -4.17 13.13 5.05
C LEU A 162 -5.43 12.39 4.61
N VAL A 163 -5.59 11.17 5.11
CA VAL A 163 -6.85 10.43 5.04
C VAL A 163 -7.24 10.06 6.47
N GLY A 164 -8.39 10.56 6.92
CA GLY A 164 -8.96 10.22 8.21
C GLY A 164 -10.16 9.30 8.03
N TYR A 165 -10.16 8.14 8.69
CA TYR A 165 -11.28 7.21 8.71
C TYR A 165 -12.02 7.32 10.05
N ARG A 166 -13.35 7.29 10.01
CA ARG A 166 -14.21 7.16 11.19
C ARG A 166 -14.47 5.68 11.44
N GLY A 167 -14.23 5.24 12.68
CA GLY A 167 -14.65 3.92 13.14
C GLY A 167 -16.13 3.89 13.54
N THR A 168 -16.52 2.87 14.29
CA THR A 168 -17.87 2.68 14.81
C THR A 168 -18.36 3.91 15.60
N ALA A 169 -19.55 4.41 15.28
CA ALA A 169 -20.18 5.57 15.93
C ALA A 169 -21.46 5.22 16.71
N GLY A 170 -21.94 3.97 16.60
CA GLY A 170 -23.13 3.44 17.28
C GLY A 170 -22.87 2.77 18.64
N GLY A 171 -21.66 2.89 19.19
CA GLY A 171 -21.31 2.36 20.52
C GLY A 171 -21.22 0.84 20.61
N PHE A 172 -21.29 0.30 21.83
CA PHE A 172 -21.11 -1.14 22.11
C PHE A 172 -22.14 -2.03 21.43
N LYS A 173 -23.36 -1.54 21.15
CA LYS A 173 -24.37 -2.31 20.42
C LYS A 173 -23.94 -2.55 18.97
N GLN A 174 -23.48 -1.52 18.28
CA GLN A 174 -22.94 -1.67 16.93
C GLN A 174 -21.71 -2.61 16.94
N LEU A 175 -20.82 -2.47 17.92
CA LEU A 175 -19.66 -3.37 18.06
C LEU A 175 -20.05 -4.84 18.33
N ALA A 176 -21.08 -5.07 19.15
CA ALA A 176 -21.57 -6.42 19.46
C ALA A 176 -22.25 -7.06 18.25
N ASP A 177 -23.11 -6.32 17.55
CA ASP A 177 -23.78 -6.78 16.34
C ASP A 177 -22.76 -7.01 15.20
N GLU A 178 -21.75 -6.14 15.05
CA GLU A 178 -20.61 -6.34 14.14
C GLU A 178 -19.84 -7.64 14.46
N GLY A 179 -19.68 -7.98 15.75
CA GLY A 179 -19.07 -9.23 16.21
C GLY A 179 -19.96 -10.47 16.02
N GLU A 180 -21.28 -10.32 16.07
CA GLU A 180 -22.21 -11.41 15.78
C GLU A 180 -22.26 -11.72 14.27
N VAL A 181 -22.21 -10.68 13.42
CA VAL A 181 -22.02 -10.82 11.96
C VAL A 181 -20.74 -11.56 11.64
N GLU A 182 -19.66 -11.33 12.38
CA GLU A 182 -18.41 -12.07 12.21
C GLU A 182 -18.63 -13.58 12.44
N GLN A 183 -19.36 -13.98 13.50
CA GLN A 183 -19.66 -15.39 13.74
C GLN A 183 -20.58 -16.01 12.66
N ILE A 184 -21.56 -15.26 12.17
CA ILE A 184 -22.49 -15.70 11.11
C ILE A 184 -21.77 -15.82 9.76
N MET A 185 -20.86 -14.90 9.45
CA MET A 185 -20.03 -14.93 8.24
C MET A 185 -19.02 -16.09 8.28
N LEU A 186 -18.41 -16.37 9.45
CA LEU A 186 -17.47 -17.49 9.60
C LEU A 186 -18.17 -18.86 9.53
N SER A 187 -19.44 -18.96 9.93
CA SER A 187 -20.21 -20.20 9.91
C SER A 187 -20.86 -20.51 8.55
N ASN A 188 -21.16 -19.50 7.73
CA ASN A 188 -21.68 -19.67 6.37
C ASN A 188 -20.56 -19.66 5.32
N TRP A 189 -19.81 -20.77 5.25
CA TRP A 189 -18.74 -21.00 4.27
C TRP A 189 -19.21 -21.05 2.79
N SER A 190 -20.53 -20.99 2.56
CA SER A 190 -21.20 -21.05 1.26
C SER A 190 -21.58 -19.68 0.69
N ASP A 191 -21.38 -18.58 1.42
CA ASP A 191 -21.45 -17.24 0.82
C ASP A 191 -20.11 -16.95 0.13
N PRO A 192 -20.06 -16.83 -1.21
CA PRO A 192 -18.82 -16.57 -1.94
C PRO A 192 -18.14 -15.28 -1.50
N ILE A 193 -18.84 -14.40 -0.78
CA ILE A 193 -18.32 -13.16 -0.18
C ILE A 193 -17.70 -13.42 1.21
N ALA A 194 -18.24 -14.33 2.03
CA ALA A 194 -17.65 -14.72 3.31
C ALA A 194 -16.40 -15.60 3.14
N THR A 195 -16.31 -16.35 2.04
CA THR A 195 -15.07 -17.01 1.60
C THR A 195 -14.01 -16.00 1.10
N ILE A 196 -14.40 -14.73 0.87
CA ILE A 196 -13.51 -13.56 0.83
C ILE A 196 -13.33 -13.04 2.26
N ALA A 197 -13.07 -13.94 3.23
CA ALA A 197 -12.03 -13.65 4.20
C ALA A 197 -10.84 -13.21 3.34
N TYR A 198 -10.59 -11.90 3.33
CA TYR A 198 -9.58 -11.29 2.49
C TYR A 198 -8.27 -12.03 2.76
N ARG A 199 -7.98 -13.03 1.94
CA ARG A 199 -6.61 -13.39 1.59
C ARG A 199 -6.14 -12.19 0.82
N ILE A 200 -5.75 -11.14 1.54
CA ILE A 200 -4.61 -10.33 1.11
C ILE A 200 -3.51 -11.38 1.02
N TRP A 201 -3.30 -11.97 -0.16
CA TRP A 201 -2.65 -13.28 -0.32
C TRP A 201 -1.37 -13.33 0.54
N ARG A 202 -1.41 -14.12 1.64
CA ARG A 202 -0.48 -14.25 2.81
C ARG A 202 -0.89 -13.66 4.17
N GLY A 203 -1.97 -12.90 4.30
CA GLY A 203 -2.54 -12.39 5.55
C GLY A 203 -4.05 -12.59 5.62
N GLN A 204 -4.57 -12.93 6.80
CA GLN A 204 -6.01 -12.99 7.08
C GLN A 204 -6.42 -11.67 7.73
N VAL A 205 -7.38 -10.97 7.13
CA VAL A 205 -8.03 -9.80 7.73
C VAL A 205 -9.45 -10.19 8.09
N ASN A 206 -9.94 -9.69 9.23
CA ASN A 206 -11.34 -9.84 9.60
C ASN A 206 -12.24 -9.30 8.47
N THR A 207 -13.25 -10.09 8.12
CA THR A 207 -14.12 -9.87 6.95
C THR A 207 -14.82 -8.51 7.01
N TYR A 208 -15.31 -8.11 8.18
CA TYR A 208 -15.97 -6.83 8.38
C TYR A 208 -15.05 -5.65 7.99
N PHE A 209 -13.82 -5.62 8.52
CA PHE A 209 -12.87 -4.55 8.18
C PHE A 209 -12.45 -4.60 6.71
N GLY A 210 -12.34 -5.79 6.12
CA GLY A 210 -12.10 -5.96 4.68
C GLY A 210 -13.21 -5.34 3.81
N PHE A 211 -14.47 -5.57 4.16
CA PHE A 211 -15.62 -4.99 3.45
C PHE A 211 -15.73 -3.49 3.62
N ALA A 212 -15.55 -3.00 4.86
CA ALA A 212 -15.57 -1.57 5.14
C ALA A 212 -14.49 -0.84 4.31
N PHE A 213 -13.29 -1.41 4.26
CA PHE A 213 -12.20 -0.90 3.44
C PHE A 213 -12.54 -0.92 1.95
N GLN A 214 -13.01 -2.04 1.39
CA GLN A 214 -13.40 -2.11 -0.04
C GLN A 214 -14.42 -1.06 -0.45
N ARG A 215 -15.45 -0.89 0.37
CA ARG A 215 -16.57 0.00 0.04
C ARG A 215 -16.20 1.47 0.08
N LEU A 216 -15.21 1.82 0.90
CA LEU A 216 -14.81 3.20 1.10
C LEU A 216 -13.54 3.56 0.33
N TYR A 217 -12.52 2.69 0.38
CA TYR A 217 -11.21 2.99 -0.20
C TYR A 217 -11.22 2.93 -1.72
N ASP A 218 -11.51 1.79 -2.32
CA ASP A 218 -11.33 1.58 -3.76
C ASP A 218 -12.18 2.51 -4.65
N PRO A 219 -13.50 2.68 -4.41
CA PRO A 219 -14.32 3.52 -5.27
C PRO A 219 -14.13 5.01 -5.03
N CYS A 220 -13.68 5.43 -3.84
CA CYS A 220 -13.72 6.84 -3.43
C CYS A 220 -12.32 7.36 -3.05
N ILE A 221 -11.78 6.91 -1.92
CA ILE A 221 -10.55 7.49 -1.35
C ILE A 221 -9.34 7.27 -2.27
N ARG A 222 -9.22 6.10 -2.91
CA ARG A 222 -8.09 5.78 -3.80
C ARG A 222 -7.98 6.79 -4.95
N GLN A 223 -9.11 7.20 -5.53
CA GLN A 223 -9.13 8.18 -6.61
C GLN A 223 -8.80 9.58 -6.11
N SER A 224 -9.38 9.97 -4.97
CA SER A 224 -9.10 11.25 -4.30
C SER A 224 -7.60 11.42 -4.00
N VAL A 225 -6.98 10.40 -3.36
CA VAL A 225 -5.54 10.40 -3.04
C VAL A 225 -4.68 10.44 -4.30
N LYS A 226 -5.00 9.66 -5.34
CA LYS A 226 -4.26 9.69 -6.61
C LYS A 226 -4.29 11.07 -7.28
N LYS A 227 -5.47 11.71 -7.29
CA LYS A 227 -5.65 13.07 -7.84
C LYS A 227 -4.83 14.08 -7.04
N LEU A 228 -4.92 14.04 -5.72
CA LEU A 228 -4.16 14.92 -4.84
C LEU A 228 -2.64 14.70 -4.98
N ALA A 229 -2.17 13.45 -4.99
CA ALA A 229 -0.76 13.15 -5.15
C ALA A 229 -0.21 13.62 -6.51
N THR A 230 -1.05 13.71 -7.54
CA THR A 230 -0.67 14.27 -8.84
C THR A 230 -0.61 15.78 -8.82
N GLN A 231 -1.58 16.43 -8.17
CA GLN A 231 -1.69 17.89 -8.07
C GLN A 231 -0.63 18.49 -7.13
N TYR A 232 -0.27 17.78 -6.06
CA TYR A 232 0.63 18.25 -5.00
C TYR A 232 2.00 17.55 -5.04
N LYS A 233 2.55 17.32 -6.24
CA LYS A 233 3.84 16.62 -6.43
C LYS A 233 5.07 17.29 -5.77
N ASN A 234 4.94 18.53 -5.25
CA ASN A 234 6.03 19.34 -4.69
C ASN A 234 5.68 20.05 -3.38
#